data_AF-A0AB36ZY74-F1
#
_entry.id   AF-A0AB36ZY74-F1
#
_cell.length_a   1.000
_cell.length_b   1.000
_cell.length_c   1.000
_cell.angle_alpha   90.00
_cell.angle_beta   90.00
_cell.angle_gamma   90.00
#
_symmetry.space_group_name_H-M   'P 1'
#
loop_
_entity.id
_entity.type
_entity.pdbx_description
1 polymer ?
#
loop_
_entity_poly.entity_id
_entity_poly.type
_entity_poly.pdbx_seq_one_letter_code
_entity_poly.pdbx_strand_id
1 'polypeptide(L)'
;MIRLAKVSNKENILKLLAQSIYTSVRRCVAKNYNSSEKIINALVNDSAQNVSFFANLNPKCKIKREIKASNPCTLCEVDEEEYATKCINCPKIIS
;
A
#
# COMPACT_ATOMS: atom_id res chain seq x y z
N MET A 1 7.76 -3.71 -11.06
CA MET A 1 7.45 -2.51 -10.23
C MET A 1 7.15 -2.86 -8.78
N ILE A 2 6.33 -3.88 -8.48
CA ILE A 2 6.02 -4.33 -7.10
C ILE A 2 7.31 -4.60 -6.28
N ARG A 3 8.18 -5.51 -6.76
CA ARG A 3 9.45 -5.81 -6.06
C ARG A 3 10.30 -4.57 -5.79
N LEU A 4 10.41 -3.69 -6.78
CA LEU A 4 11.17 -2.44 -6.67
C LEU A 4 10.58 -1.50 -5.59
N ALA A 5 9.26 -1.38 -5.52
CA ALA A 5 8.58 -0.61 -4.48
C ALA A 5 8.81 -1.17 -3.08
N LYS A 6 8.91 -2.50 -2.94
CA LYS A 6 9.15 -3.17 -1.66
C LYS A 6 10.58 -2.99 -1.14
N VAL A 7 11.57 -3.14 -2.01
CA VAL A 7 12.98 -3.22 -1.58
C VAL A 7 13.78 -1.92 -1.75
N SER A 8 13.27 -0.96 -2.51
CA SER A 8 13.98 0.30 -2.73
C SER A 8 14.14 1.08 -1.43
N ASN A 9 15.33 1.65 -1.25
CA ASN A 9 15.65 2.64 -0.22
C ASN A 9 15.94 4.03 -0.81
N LYS A 10 15.79 4.19 -2.14
CA LYS A 10 16.05 5.44 -2.85
C LYS A 10 14.80 6.32 -2.87
N GLU A 11 14.87 7.48 -2.22
CA GLU A 11 13.75 8.42 -2.07
C GLU A 11 13.11 8.82 -3.41
N ASN A 12 13.92 9.12 -4.43
CA ASN A 12 13.42 9.51 -5.75
C ASN A 12 12.65 8.37 -6.45
N ILE A 13 13.10 7.13 -6.30
CA ILE A 13 12.41 5.95 -6.82
C ILE A 13 11.08 5.77 -6.09
N LEU A 14 11.09 5.83 -4.74
CA LEU A 14 9.87 5.68 -3.95
C LEU A 14 8.85 6.78 -4.23
N LYS A 15 9.31 8.03 -4.44
CA LYS A 15 8.46 9.16 -4.85
C LYS A 15 7.79 8.92 -6.20
N LEU A 16 8.51 8.39 -7.19
CA LEU A 16 7.95 8.05 -8.49
C LEU A 16 6.92 6.91 -8.37
N LEU A 17 7.26 5.87 -7.61
CA LEU A 17 6.40 4.70 -7.41
C LEU A 17 5.12 5.04 -6.63
N ALA A 18 5.18 6.01 -5.72
CA ALA A 18 4.01 6.53 -5.00
C ALA A 18 2.97 7.16 -5.93
N GLN A 19 3.36 7.55 -7.15
CA GLN A 19 2.48 8.12 -8.18
C GLN A 19 2.06 7.09 -9.23
N SER A 20 2.40 5.82 -9.04
CA SER A 20 2.07 4.76 -10.00
C SER A 20 0.56 4.65 -10.21
N ILE A 21 0.13 4.42 -11.45
CA ILE A 21 -1.27 4.11 -11.77
C ILE A 21 -1.75 2.83 -11.09
N TYR A 22 -0.83 1.91 -10.77
CA TYR A 22 -1.15 0.62 -10.17
C TYR A 22 -1.24 0.73 -8.65
N THR A 23 -2.43 0.47 -8.11
CA THR A 23 -2.70 0.46 -6.66
C THR A 23 -1.79 -0.48 -5.89
N SER A 24 -1.46 -1.65 -6.43
CA SER A 24 -0.53 -2.62 -5.79
C SER A 24 0.88 -2.03 -5.61
N VAL A 25 1.36 -1.23 -6.56
CA VAL A 25 2.65 -0.54 -6.45
C VAL A 25 2.59 0.52 -5.35
N ARG A 26 1.57 1.39 -5.34
CA ARG A 26 1.42 2.42 -4.31
C ARG A 26 1.27 1.81 -2.90
N ARG A 27 0.55 0.70 -2.78
CA ARG A 27 0.41 -0.06 -1.53
C ARG A 27 1.75 -0.60 -1.03
N CYS A 28 2.60 -1.10 -1.93
CA CYS A 28 3.96 -1.51 -1.57
C CYS A 28 4.80 -0.33 -1.06
N VAL A 29 4.68 0.85 -1.68
CA VAL A 29 5.37 2.06 -1.20
C VAL A 29 4.87 2.46 0.20
N ALA A 30 3.57 2.37 0.45
CA ALA A 30 2.99 2.63 1.77
C ALA A 30 3.52 1.67 2.85
N LYS A 31 3.73 0.39 2.50
CA LYS A 31 4.32 -0.64 3.40
C LYS A 31 5.84 -0.50 3.57
N ASN A 32 6.53 0.21 2.70
CA ASN A 32 7.99 0.31 2.73
C ASN A 32 8.47 1.25 3.87
N TYR A 33 9.30 0.73 4.77
CA TYR A 33 9.90 1.47 5.88
C TYR A 33 10.83 2.61 5.43
N ASN A 34 11.43 2.51 4.24
CA ASN A 34 12.33 3.53 3.71
C ASN A 34 11.59 4.76 3.15
N SER A 35 10.31 4.63 2.79
CA SER A 35 9.49 5.76 2.30
C SER A 35 9.55 6.92 3.28
N SER A 36 9.78 8.14 2.81
CA SER A 36 9.82 9.31 3.68
C SER A 36 8.45 9.61 4.30
N GLU A 37 8.47 10.35 5.42
CA GLU A 37 7.25 10.90 6.03
C GLU A 37 6.39 11.65 5.00
N LYS A 38 7.02 12.44 4.11
CA LYS A 38 6.31 13.18 3.07
C LYS A 38 5.56 12.27 2.11
N ILE A 39 6.19 11.18 1.67
CA ILE A 39 5.55 10.17 0.81
C ILE A 39 4.39 9.51 1.54
N ILE A 40 4.62 9.04 2.78
CA ILE A 40 3.61 8.35 3.56
C ILE A 40 2.40 9.23 3.86
N ASN A 41 2.61 10.47 4.32
CA ASN A 41 1.53 11.41 4.60
C ASN A 41 0.71 11.76 3.33
N ALA A 42 1.33 11.75 2.14
CA ALA A 42 0.57 11.88 0.89
C ALA A 42 -0.31 10.65 0.61
N LEU A 43 0.24 9.44 0.83
CA LEU A 43 -0.47 8.18 0.61
C LEU A 43 -1.60 7.91 1.62
N VAL A 44 -1.63 8.58 2.78
CA VAL A 44 -2.78 8.57 3.70
C VAL A 44 -4.06 9.06 3.03
N ASN A 45 -3.94 9.92 2.01
CA ASN A 45 -5.06 10.45 1.23
C ASN A 45 -5.23 9.76 -0.12
N ASP A 46 -4.61 8.60 -0.34
CA ASP A 46 -4.76 7.83 -1.58
C ASP A 46 -6.24 7.49 -1.82
N SER A 47 -6.63 7.47 -3.10
CA SER A 47 -7.99 7.12 -3.52
C SER A 47 -8.32 5.67 -3.23
N ALA A 48 -7.32 4.79 -3.20
CA ALA A 48 -7.48 3.39 -2.84
C ALA A 48 -7.34 3.20 -1.33
N GLN A 49 -8.43 2.79 -0.68
CA GLN A 49 -8.47 2.61 0.78
C GLN A 49 -7.40 1.67 1.33
N ASN A 50 -7.00 0.64 0.57
CA ASN A 50 -5.96 -0.30 0.99
C ASN A 50 -4.57 0.37 1.04
N VAL A 51 -4.29 1.34 0.16
CA VAL A 51 -3.05 2.13 0.21
C VAL A 51 -3.08 3.04 1.43
N SER A 52 -4.16 3.79 1.61
CA SER A 52 -4.34 4.69 2.76
C SER A 52 -4.27 3.95 4.09
N PHE A 53 -4.76 2.69 4.15
CA PHE A 53 -4.68 1.84 5.32
C PHE A 53 -3.24 1.50 5.69
N PHE A 54 -2.44 1.00 4.74
CA PHE A 54 -1.04 0.71 5.03
C PHE A 54 -0.20 1.98 5.24
N ALA A 55 -0.56 3.10 4.62
CA ALA A 55 0.09 4.38 4.87
C ALA A 55 -0.15 4.83 6.32
N ASN A 56 -1.39 4.73 6.80
CA ASN A 56 -1.73 4.98 8.20
C ASN A 56 -0.93 4.10 9.17
N LEU A 57 -0.67 2.84 8.84
CA LEU A 57 0.08 1.93 9.70
C LEU A 57 1.59 2.15 9.67
N ASN A 58 2.12 2.87 8.68
CA ASN A 58 3.55 3.09 8.54
C ASN A 58 4.09 3.93 9.72
N PRO A 59 5.23 3.58 10.33
CA PRO A 59 5.79 4.31 11.48
C PRO A 59 6.16 5.77 11.17
N LYS A 60 6.36 6.12 9.90
CA LYS A 60 6.66 7.49 9.46
C LYS A 60 5.39 8.32 9.19
N CYS A 61 4.21 7.75 9.38
CA CYS A 61 2.94 8.45 9.23
C CYS A 61 2.72 9.40 10.41
N LYS A 62 2.58 10.71 10.13
CA LYS A 62 2.27 11.75 11.13
C LYS A 62 0.84 12.27 11.04
N ILE A 63 0.15 12.01 9.95
CA ILE A 63 -1.24 12.39 9.74
C ILE A 63 -2.06 11.11 9.66
N LYS A 64 -3.11 10.97 10.48
CA LYS A 64 -3.99 9.80 10.44
C LYS A 64 -5.29 10.16 9.74
N ARG A 65 -5.75 9.28 8.87
CA ARG A 65 -7.10 9.34 8.30
C ARG A 65 -7.96 8.24 8.90
N GLU A 66 -9.19 8.55 9.29
CA GLU A 66 -10.13 7.48 9.66
C GLU A 66 -10.47 6.62 8.42
N ILE A 67 -10.31 5.30 8.52
CA ILE A 67 -10.60 4.37 7.43
C ILE A 67 -11.67 3.39 7.90
N LYS A 68 -12.86 3.54 7.33
CA LYS A 68 -13.95 2.57 7.48
C LYS A 68 -13.83 1.55 6.36
N ALA A 69 -13.05 0.50 6.61
CA ALA A 69 -12.87 -0.59 5.67
C ALA A 69 -14.04 -1.59 5.80
N SER A 70 -14.85 -1.72 4.74
CA SER A 70 -15.89 -2.74 4.63
C SER A 70 -15.40 -3.97 3.86
N ASN A 71 -14.48 -3.78 2.90
CA ASN A 71 -13.95 -4.88 2.09
C ASN A 71 -12.77 -5.58 2.81
N PRO A 72 -12.77 -6.92 2.94
CA PRO A 72 -11.69 -7.66 3.59
C PRO A 72 -10.33 -7.49 2.90
N CYS A 73 -10.30 -7.21 1.59
CA CYS A 73 -9.06 -6.94 0.85
C CYS A 73 -8.39 -5.62 1.24
N THR A 74 -9.14 -4.69 1.83
CA THR A 74 -8.59 -3.41 2.30
C THR A 74 -7.58 -3.61 3.42
N LEU A 75 -7.88 -4.53 4.34
CA LEU A 75 -7.08 -4.85 5.52
C LEU A 75 -6.19 -6.08 5.31
N CYS A 76 -6.29 -6.74 4.15
CA CYS A 76 -5.59 -7.97 3.85
C CYS A 76 -4.08 -7.75 3.76
N GLU A 77 -3.28 -8.59 4.39
CA GLU A 77 -1.81 -8.49 4.42
C GLU A 77 -1.10 -9.34 3.36
N VAL A 78 -1.85 -10.05 2.49
CA VAL A 78 -1.27 -10.85 1.41
C VAL A 78 -0.27 -10.02 0.63
N ASP A 79 0.88 -10.65 0.36
CA ASP A 79 1.93 -10.05 -0.44
C ASP A 79 1.43 -9.78 -1.86
N GLU A 80 1.66 -8.57 -2.34
CA GLU A 80 1.26 -8.13 -3.66
C GLU A 80 1.88 -8.99 -4.79
N GLU A 81 3.03 -9.63 -4.54
CA GLU A 81 3.67 -10.58 -5.47
C GLU A 81 2.92 -11.91 -5.56
N GLU A 82 2.08 -12.24 -4.57
CA GLU A 82 1.35 -13.50 -4.47
C GLU A 82 -0.14 -13.36 -4.81
N TYR A 83 -0.60 -12.17 -5.22
CA TYR A 83 -2.01 -11.94 -5.55
C TYR A 83 -2.55 -12.92 -6.59
N ALA A 84 -1.76 -13.23 -7.62
CA ALA A 84 -2.19 -14.12 -8.70
C ALA A 84 -2.53 -15.54 -8.20
N THR A 85 -1.87 -16.01 -7.15
CA THR A 85 -2.06 -17.37 -6.61
C THR A 85 -2.97 -17.40 -5.39
N LYS A 86 -2.88 -16.39 -4.51
CA LYS A 86 -3.62 -16.36 -3.24
C LYS A 86 -4.98 -15.67 -3.34
N CYS A 87 -5.14 -14.66 -4.20
CA CYS A 87 -6.38 -13.89 -4.26
C CYS A 87 -7.43 -14.52 -5.18
N ILE A 88 -7.00 -15.25 -6.22
CA ILE A 88 -7.91 -15.85 -7.21
C ILE A 88 -8.92 -16.82 -6.59
N ASN A 89 -8.53 -17.51 -5.52
CA ASN A 89 -9.36 -18.46 -4.78
C ASN A 89 -9.67 -17.99 -3.36
N CYS A 90 -9.66 -16.68 -3.10
CA CYS A 90 -9.81 -16.16 -1.74
C CYS A 90 -11.25 -16.34 -1.23
N PRO A 91 -11.47 -17.12 -0.14
CA PRO A 91 -12.81 -17.39 0.36
C PRO A 91 -13.53 -16.13 0.85
N LYS A 92 -12.78 -15.08 1.22
CA LYS A 92 -13.32 -13.77 1.64
C LYS A 92 -13.87 -12.93 0.49
N ILE A 93 -13.60 -13.31 -0.76
CA ILE A 93 -14.05 -12.61 -1.97
C ILE A 93 -15.16 -13.41 -2.67
N ILE A 94 -15.13 -14.74 -2.55
CA ILE A 94 -16.03 -15.66 -3.24
C ILE A 94 -17.33 -15.93 -2.44
N SER A 95 -17.37 -15.54 -1.15
CA SER A 95 -18.53 -15.69 -0.26
C SER A 95 -19.56 -14.58 -0.40
#